data_AF-A0A5P8NET8-F1
#
_entry.id   AF-A0A5P8NET8-F1
#
_cell.length_a   1.000
_cell.length_b   1.000
_cell.length_c   1.000
_cell.angle_alpha   90.00
_cell.angle_beta   90.00
_cell.angle_gamma   90.00
#
_symmetry.space_group_name_H-M   'P 1'
#
loop_
_entity.id
_entity.type
_entity.pdbx_description
1 polymer ?
#
loop_
_entity_poly.entity_id
_entity_poly.type
_entity_poly.pdbx_seq_one_letter_code
_entity_poly.pdbx_strand_id
1 'polypeptide(L)'
;MFNIFKKKKINTQAVKSFNEVVKTIDIFIRLSEWEKARMALAEIRNKEKKSLADLMIKIESEDKLFSEKEVIKQNKFYKKKLVSLDKLEETLIKTEKKFHDDIQNQKFKIRFKSIKTEIELLAGGKKHTEAMNLLQKFLEENKEKDIVIKFFNKEKKILLKKLEKHKGLEQEKIKRNAKSEAMNLIGENVNIEPKEKKKKKSSFFSELKEKINFYKKIKETIRKKKLLSEINILIDEDSKVKNDIAAKKLANIHRGLIKEITNDQMLGYELYGKILGADKISGDTFGFNENTSKYNFFLGDATGHGIRAGFIVTLLSRFFNKYVDKSSLSELTYEINNGLKQDLKNRNFITGVFFEILKNKIGTINFVGMGHEPMLIFRKKENTIEKVIPGGLAAGIRMIKNKEDIKTKELNLGDEDILIIYSDGMTDSKNPEGSFYGIDRLKDSFFNIASGGSDIKNIYDFLINDIQLFRGGSSFDDDVSILMIKRNFLKDIVREPSEYLDDLSKKEGLKRNDVKKMEGKTKEEINVILESIKKEKETKKIIKILENLYFTGEILKLKQEAIRFIKAGYIHKKINYYLKKAIDNEKGYKIDQKNQRIDSKYTVLMELYKKGDYKTVMQEVEDIIAQDGNI
;
A
#
# COMPACT_ATOMS: atom_id res chain seq x y z
N MET A 1 -10.20 -34.32 14.55
CA MET A 1 -11.59 -34.10 14.08
C MET A 1 -11.64 -33.49 12.67
N PHE A 2 -10.77 -33.91 11.72
CA PHE A 2 -10.79 -33.41 10.34
C PHE A 2 -10.94 -34.57 9.37
N ASN A 3 -12.11 -35.22 9.36
CA ASN A 3 -12.39 -36.29 8.40
C ASN A 3 -13.87 -36.42 8.01
N ILE A 4 -14.56 -35.29 7.80
CA ILE A 4 -15.93 -35.29 7.26
C ILE A 4 -16.12 -34.11 6.30
N PHE A 5 -15.43 -34.08 5.16
CA PHE A 5 -15.90 -33.28 3.99
C PHE A 5 -15.43 -33.94 2.70
N LYS A 6 -16.01 -35.11 2.39
CA LYS A 6 -16.10 -35.58 1.00
C LYS A 6 -16.90 -34.53 0.22
N LYS A 7 -16.29 -33.94 -0.80
CA LYS A 7 -16.91 -33.00 -1.76
C LYS A 7 -18.19 -33.63 -2.34
N LYS A 8 -19.36 -33.26 -1.81
CA LYS A 8 -20.58 -33.27 -2.64
C LYS A 8 -20.49 -32.02 -3.51
N LYS A 9 -20.34 -32.19 -4.83
CA LYS A 9 -20.61 -31.12 -5.80
C LYS A 9 -22.05 -30.66 -5.54
N ILE A 10 -22.24 -29.47 -4.96
CA ILE A 10 -23.55 -28.84 -4.90
C ILE A 10 -23.80 -28.33 -6.32
N ASN A 11 -24.77 -28.95 -6.99
CA ASN A 11 -25.20 -28.56 -8.32
C ASN A 11 -25.88 -27.19 -8.24
N THR A 12 -25.21 -26.14 -8.73
CA THR A 12 -25.70 -24.76 -8.72
C THR A 12 -26.86 -24.52 -9.69
N GLN A 13 -27.18 -25.47 -10.58
CA GLN A 13 -28.24 -25.34 -11.59
C GLN A 13 -29.55 -26.04 -11.22
N ALA A 14 -29.68 -26.61 -10.02
CA ALA A 14 -30.87 -27.34 -9.62
C ALA A 14 -31.38 -26.88 -8.25
N VAL A 15 -31.96 -25.67 -8.20
CA VAL A 15 -32.75 -25.25 -7.04
C VAL A 15 -34.08 -24.68 -7.50
N LYS A 16 -35.14 -25.49 -7.43
CA LYS A 16 -36.49 -25.10 -7.89
C LYS A 16 -37.31 -24.42 -6.78
N SER A 17 -36.91 -24.52 -5.51
CA SER A 17 -37.71 -24.02 -4.37
C SER A 17 -36.96 -23.06 -3.42
N PHE A 18 -37.67 -22.07 -2.86
CA PHE A 18 -37.15 -21.08 -1.90
C PHE A 18 -36.39 -21.72 -0.72
N ASN A 19 -36.90 -22.84 -0.19
CA ASN A 19 -36.33 -23.53 0.97
C ASN A 19 -34.96 -24.15 0.69
N GLU A 20 -34.73 -24.61 -0.53
CA GLU A 20 -33.43 -25.18 -0.94
C GLU A 20 -32.38 -24.08 -1.12
N VAL A 21 -32.77 -22.90 -1.63
CA VAL A 21 -31.85 -21.75 -1.74
C VAL A 21 -31.45 -21.25 -0.35
N VAL A 22 -32.41 -21.14 0.57
CA VAL A 22 -32.15 -20.80 1.97
C VAL A 22 -31.17 -21.78 2.62
N LYS A 23 -31.33 -23.10 2.42
CA LYS A 23 -30.37 -24.11 2.90
C LYS A 23 -28.98 -23.93 2.28
N THR A 24 -28.92 -23.59 1.00
CA THR A 24 -27.65 -23.36 0.29
C THR A 24 -26.92 -22.13 0.84
N ILE A 25 -27.64 -21.04 1.11
CA ILE A 25 -27.09 -19.84 1.76
C ILE A 25 -26.54 -20.18 3.15
N ASP A 26 -27.26 -20.94 3.96
CA ASP A 26 -26.78 -21.37 5.29
C ASP A 26 -25.49 -22.21 5.18
N ILE A 27 -25.39 -23.07 4.16
CA ILE A 27 -24.16 -23.84 3.88
C ILE A 27 -23.00 -22.90 3.51
N PHE A 28 -23.20 -21.91 2.65
CA PHE A 28 -22.16 -20.94 2.29
C PHE A 28 -21.69 -20.14 3.51
N ILE A 29 -22.60 -19.72 4.39
CA ILE A 29 -22.26 -19.05 5.66
C ILE A 29 -21.39 -19.96 6.54
N ARG A 30 -21.74 -21.25 6.67
CA ARG A 30 -20.95 -22.22 7.47
C ARG A 30 -19.59 -22.54 6.88
N LEU A 31 -19.45 -22.46 5.56
CA LEU A 31 -18.19 -22.69 4.85
C LEU A 31 -17.33 -21.43 4.71
N SER A 32 -17.77 -20.30 5.29
CA SER A 32 -17.13 -18.99 5.15
C SER A 32 -17.02 -18.50 3.69
N GLU A 33 -17.92 -18.95 2.80
CA GLU A 33 -18.01 -18.49 1.41
C GLU A 33 -18.92 -17.24 1.31
N TRP A 34 -18.49 -16.14 1.92
CA TRP A 34 -19.31 -14.94 2.15
C TRP A 34 -19.88 -14.31 0.87
N GLU A 35 -19.08 -14.24 -0.18
CA GLU A 35 -19.49 -13.64 -1.46
C GLU A 35 -20.56 -14.49 -2.15
N LYS A 36 -20.39 -15.81 -2.18
CA LYS A 36 -21.41 -16.74 -2.70
C LYS A 36 -22.70 -16.68 -1.90
N ALA A 37 -22.60 -16.54 -0.57
CA ALA A 37 -23.78 -16.31 0.29
C ALA A 37 -24.50 -15.01 -0.06
N ARG A 38 -23.78 -13.90 -0.27
CA ARG A 38 -24.34 -12.60 -0.69
C ARG A 38 -25.01 -12.68 -2.06
N MET A 39 -24.34 -13.29 -3.04
CA MET A 39 -24.86 -13.45 -4.39
C MET A 39 -26.14 -14.28 -4.40
N ALA A 40 -26.15 -15.43 -3.72
CA ALA A 40 -27.34 -16.29 -3.63
C ALA A 40 -28.50 -15.58 -2.89
N LEU A 41 -28.21 -14.78 -1.86
CA LEU A 41 -29.21 -13.99 -1.13
C LEU A 41 -29.80 -12.87 -2.00
N ALA A 42 -28.96 -12.18 -2.79
CA ALA A 42 -29.42 -11.16 -3.74
C ALA A 42 -30.27 -11.76 -4.87
N GLU A 43 -29.85 -12.89 -5.43
CA GLU A 43 -30.55 -13.58 -6.51
C GLU A 43 -31.96 -14.04 -6.09
N ILE A 44 -32.07 -14.69 -4.93
CA ILE A 44 -33.39 -15.13 -4.43
C ILE A 44 -34.27 -13.95 -4.03
N ARG A 45 -33.70 -12.89 -3.46
CA ARG A 45 -34.44 -11.66 -3.13
C ARG A 45 -35.01 -11.00 -4.39
N ASN A 46 -34.22 -10.94 -5.48
CA ASN A 46 -34.68 -10.41 -6.76
C ASN A 46 -35.73 -11.30 -7.43
N LYS A 47 -35.56 -12.62 -7.38
CA LYS A 47 -36.53 -13.58 -7.91
C LYS A 47 -37.89 -13.49 -7.21
N GLU A 48 -37.89 -13.38 -5.87
CA GLU A 48 -39.13 -13.25 -5.09
C GLU A 48 -39.78 -11.87 -5.28
N LYS A 49 -39.00 -10.78 -5.41
CA LYS A 49 -39.52 -9.45 -5.78
C LYS A 49 -40.19 -9.45 -7.15
N LYS A 50 -39.57 -10.09 -8.15
CA LYS A 50 -40.14 -10.24 -9.50
C LYS A 50 -41.42 -11.08 -9.48
N SER A 51 -41.41 -12.19 -8.75
CA SER A 51 -42.59 -13.05 -8.60
C SER A 51 -43.77 -12.32 -7.93
N LEU A 52 -43.49 -11.41 -6.99
CA LEU A 52 -44.50 -10.54 -6.40
C LEU A 52 -45.02 -9.49 -7.39
N ALA A 53 -44.13 -8.84 -8.15
CA ALA A 53 -44.53 -7.87 -9.17
C ALA A 53 -45.40 -8.50 -10.27
N ASP A 54 -45.01 -9.68 -10.77
CA ASP A 54 -45.77 -10.45 -11.75
C ASP A 54 -47.16 -10.86 -11.20
N LEU A 55 -47.25 -11.13 -9.89
CA LEU A 55 -48.52 -11.40 -9.22
C LEU A 55 -49.41 -10.14 -9.18
N MET A 56 -48.86 -8.98 -8.86
CA MET A 56 -49.62 -7.72 -8.80
C MET A 56 -50.13 -7.30 -10.18
N ILE A 57 -49.31 -7.45 -11.22
CA ILE A 57 -49.72 -7.19 -12.61
C ILE A 57 -50.88 -8.09 -13.03
N LYS A 58 -50.83 -9.39 -12.67
CA LYS A 58 -51.94 -10.34 -12.94
C LYS A 58 -53.22 -10.02 -12.18
N ILE A 59 -53.13 -9.34 -11.02
CA ILE A 59 -54.30 -8.91 -10.25
C ILE A 59 -54.94 -7.68 -10.91
N GLU A 60 -54.15 -6.81 -11.55
CA GLU A 60 -54.59 -5.56 -12.17
C GLU A 60 -55.19 -5.74 -13.59
N SER A 61 -54.84 -6.80 -14.33
CA SER A 61 -55.20 -6.99 -15.74
C SER A 61 -56.52 -7.73 -16.04
N GLU A 62 -57.47 -7.74 -15.10
CA GLU A 62 -58.87 -8.22 -15.19
C GLU A 62 -59.23 -9.74 -15.15
N ASP A 63 -60.41 -9.97 -14.52
CA ASP A 63 -61.33 -11.13 -14.41
C ASP A 63 -61.09 -12.31 -13.42
N LYS A 64 -61.76 -12.21 -12.25
CA LYS A 64 -62.45 -13.27 -11.46
C LYS A 64 -61.77 -14.64 -11.19
N LEU A 65 -60.47 -14.70 -10.90
CA LEU A 65 -59.82 -15.97 -10.51
C LEU A 65 -59.17 -16.03 -9.13
N PHE A 66 -59.08 -14.91 -8.40
CA PHE A 66 -58.61 -14.92 -7.01
C PHE A 66 -59.61 -14.26 -6.08
N SER A 67 -60.06 -15.01 -5.07
CA SER A 67 -60.78 -14.40 -3.96
C SER A 67 -59.88 -13.39 -3.24
N GLU A 68 -60.43 -12.30 -2.73
CA GLU A 68 -59.70 -11.30 -1.93
C GLU A 68 -58.88 -11.95 -0.78
N LYS A 69 -59.41 -13.06 -0.24
CA LYS A 69 -58.73 -13.90 0.77
C LYS A 69 -57.44 -14.56 0.26
N GLU A 70 -57.38 -15.00 -1.00
CA GLU A 70 -56.20 -15.64 -1.58
C GLU A 70 -55.07 -14.65 -1.86
N VAL A 71 -55.41 -13.45 -2.32
CA VAL A 71 -54.44 -12.36 -2.52
C VAL A 71 -53.78 -11.98 -1.19
N ILE A 72 -54.59 -11.81 -0.13
CA ILE A 72 -54.10 -11.54 1.22
C ILE A 72 -53.19 -12.68 1.72
N LYS A 73 -53.59 -13.94 1.48
CA LYS A 73 -52.82 -15.13 1.89
C LYS A 73 -51.46 -15.21 1.19
N GLN A 74 -51.41 -14.94 -0.12
CA GLN A 74 -50.16 -14.97 -0.88
C GLN A 74 -49.24 -13.79 -0.52
N ASN A 75 -49.77 -12.59 -0.36
CA ASN A 75 -48.99 -11.44 0.09
C ASN A 75 -48.38 -11.67 1.49
N LYS A 76 -49.16 -12.24 2.43
CA LYS A 76 -48.66 -12.65 3.75
C LYS A 76 -47.55 -13.71 3.67
N PHE A 77 -47.63 -14.63 2.70
CA PHE A 77 -46.62 -15.65 2.47
C PHE A 77 -45.30 -15.05 1.93
N TYR A 78 -45.36 -14.12 0.97
CA TYR A 78 -44.18 -13.40 0.47
C TYR A 78 -43.50 -12.55 1.54
N LYS A 79 -44.29 -11.82 2.35
CA LYS A 79 -43.74 -11.05 3.48
C LYS A 79 -42.98 -11.94 4.47
N LYS A 80 -43.48 -13.14 4.77
CA LYS A 80 -42.76 -14.11 5.62
C LYS A 80 -41.44 -14.58 5.02
N LYS A 81 -41.38 -14.79 3.71
CA LYS A 81 -40.12 -15.14 3.01
C LYS A 81 -39.09 -14.02 3.10
N LEU A 82 -39.48 -12.77 2.84
CA LEU A 82 -38.57 -11.62 2.96
C LEU A 82 -37.98 -11.50 4.37
N VAL A 83 -38.83 -11.60 5.40
CA VAL A 83 -38.37 -11.61 6.81
C VAL A 83 -37.38 -12.74 7.08
N SER A 84 -37.54 -13.91 6.46
CA SER A 84 -36.59 -15.01 6.61
C SER A 84 -35.25 -14.76 5.90
N LEU A 85 -35.26 -14.06 4.77
CA LEU A 85 -34.03 -13.63 4.07
C LEU A 85 -33.29 -12.56 4.87
N ASP A 86 -34.01 -11.60 5.47
CA ASP A 86 -33.41 -10.55 6.31
C ASP A 86 -32.70 -11.16 7.53
N LYS A 87 -33.31 -12.18 8.17
CA LYS A 87 -32.66 -12.93 9.26
C LYS A 87 -31.39 -13.66 8.83
N LEU A 88 -31.35 -14.20 7.60
CA LEU A 88 -30.16 -14.85 7.06
C LEU A 88 -29.07 -13.84 6.75
N GLU A 89 -29.42 -12.67 6.23
CA GLU A 89 -28.49 -11.57 5.98
C GLU A 89 -27.87 -11.04 7.28
N GLU A 90 -28.67 -10.88 8.34
CA GLU A 90 -28.14 -10.55 9.66
C GLU A 90 -27.17 -11.61 10.19
N THR A 91 -27.50 -12.89 10.00
CA THR A 91 -26.67 -14.00 10.45
C THR A 91 -25.34 -14.03 9.69
N LEU A 92 -25.38 -13.82 8.37
CA LEU A 92 -24.20 -13.68 7.52
C LEU A 92 -23.28 -12.57 8.04
N ILE A 93 -23.81 -11.36 8.24
CA ILE A 93 -23.03 -10.20 8.70
C ILE A 93 -22.40 -10.46 10.08
N LYS A 94 -23.18 -11.02 11.02
CA LYS A 94 -22.70 -11.34 12.39
C LYS A 94 -21.60 -12.39 12.36
N THR A 95 -21.77 -13.47 11.60
CA THR A 95 -20.79 -14.57 11.51
C THR A 95 -19.53 -14.14 10.76
N GLU A 96 -19.65 -13.36 9.68
CA GLU A 96 -18.51 -12.80 8.94
C GLU A 96 -17.68 -11.87 9.83
N LYS A 97 -18.33 -10.96 10.57
CA LYS A 97 -17.64 -10.07 11.51
C LYS A 97 -16.87 -10.86 12.57
N LYS A 98 -17.53 -11.85 13.19
CA LYS A 98 -16.90 -12.73 14.19
C LYS A 98 -15.69 -13.48 13.62
N PHE A 99 -15.79 -13.99 12.39
CA PHE A 99 -14.70 -14.69 11.72
C PHE A 99 -13.49 -13.77 11.48
N HIS A 100 -13.72 -12.54 11.02
CA HIS A 100 -12.65 -11.55 10.84
C HIS A 100 -12.01 -11.16 12.18
N ASP A 101 -12.80 -10.94 13.23
CA ASP A 101 -12.30 -10.65 14.57
C ASP A 101 -11.43 -11.80 15.11
N ASP A 102 -11.86 -13.06 14.91
CA ASP A 102 -11.10 -14.25 15.30
C ASP A 102 -9.76 -14.35 14.55
N ILE A 103 -9.74 -14.07 13.24
CA ILE A 103 -8.50 -14.02 12.45
C ILE A 103 -7.57 -12.93 12.96
N GLN A 104 -8.08 -11.72 13.22
CA GLN A 104 -7.27 -10.62 13.74
C GLN A 104 -6.68 -10.97 15.11
N ASN A 105 -7.47 -11.62 15.97
CA ASN A 105 -7.00 -12.12 17.26
C ASN A 105 -5.92 -13.19 17.14
N GLN A 106 -6.04 -14.12 16.19
CA GLN A 106 -5.00 -15.12 15.93
C GLN A 106 -3.72 -14.49 15.38
N LYS A 107 -3.83 -13.57 14.41
CA LYS A 107 -2.70 -12.81 13.87
C LYS A 107 -1.96 -12.06 14.99
N PHE A 108 -2.72 -11.40 15.87
CA PHE A 108 -2.16 -10.72 17.03
C PHE A 108 -1.41 -11.69 17.97
N LYS A 109 -1.97 -12.86 18.29
CA LYS A 109 -1.29 -13.87 19.14
C LYS A 109 0.05 -14.32 18.54
N ILE A 110 0.09 -14.56 17.23
CA ILE A 110 1.31 -14.96 16.52
C ILE A 110 2.34 -13.83 16.55
N ARG A 111 1.93 -12.60 16.22
CA ARG A 111 2.79 -11.42 16.24
C ARG A 111 3.35 -11.14 17.63
N PHE A 112 2.51 -11.20 18.66
CA PHE A 112 2.89 -11.02 20.06
C PHE A 112 3.97 -12.04 20.47
N LYS A 113 3.82 -13.31 20.11
CA LYS A 113 4.82 -14.35 20.39
C LYS A 113 6.15 -14.07 19.67
N SER A 114 6.09 -13.67 18.39
CA SER A 114 7.27 -13.31 17.60
C SER A 114 8.04 -12.15 18.22
N ILE A 115 7.35 -11.05 18.57
CA ILE A 115 7.96 -9.87 19.17
C ILE A 115 8.60 -10.21 20.52
N LYS A 116 7.92 -11.01 21.34
CA LYS A 116 8.48 -11.48 22.61
C LYS A 116 9.82 -12.21 22.40
N THR A 117 9.88 -13.15 21.45
CA THR A 117 11.12 -13.90 21.15
C THR A 117 12.22 -12.98 20.61
N GLU A 118 11.88 -12.01 19.77
CA GLU A 118 12.84 -11.07 19.20
C GLU A 118 13.47 -10.15 20.27
N ILE A 119 12.65 -9.65 21.20
CA ILE A 119 13.11 -8.86 22.35
C ILE A 119 14.02 -9.71 23.25
N GLU A 120 13.67 -10.98 23.51
CA GLU A 120 14.50 -11.91 24.28
C GLU A 120 15.87 -12.14 23.61
N LEU A 121 15.90 -12.32 22.28
CA LEU A 121 17.13 -12.50 21.50
C LEU A 121 18.02 -11.25 21.51
N LEU A 122 17.44 -10.07 21.26
CA LEU A 122 18.17 -8.79 21.30
C LEU A 122 18.72 -8.51 22.70
N ALA A 123 17.93 -8.78 23.74
CA ALA A 123 18.35 -8.64 25.12
C ALA A 123 19.43 -9.66 25.52
N GLY A 124 19.42 -10.87 24.97
CA GLY A 124 20.47 -11.88 25.13
C GLY A 124 21.77 -11.50 24.41
N GLY A 125 21.65 -10.85 23.24
CA GLY A 125 22.77 -10.37 22.42
C GLY A 125 23.39 -9.04 22.87
N LYS A 126 23.06 -8.53 24.06
CA LYS A 126 23.50 -7.22 24.60
C LYS A 126 23.09 -5.99 23.76
N LYS A 127 22.12 -6.14 22.85
CA LYS A 127 21.52 -5.06 22.04
C LYS A 127 20.33 -4.44 22.76
N HIS A 128 20.55 -3.93 23.97
CA HIS A 128 19.47 -3.49 24.87
C HIS A 128 18.71 -2.25 24.35
N THR A 129 19.37 -1.36 23.63
CA THR A 129 18.74 -0.18 23.00
C THR A 129 17.81 -0.59 21.85
N GLU A 130 18.24 -1.52 20.99
CA GLU A 130 17.41 -2.06 19.91
C GLU A 130 16.19 -2.80 20.47
N ALA A 131 16.37 -3.59 21.53
CA ALA A 131 15.27 -4.25 22.23
C ALA A 131 14.27 -3.24 22.83
N MET A 132 14.75 -2.12 23.37
CA MET A 132 13.89 -1.06 23.93
C MET A 132 13.09 -0.35 22.83
N ASN A 133 13.71 -0.03 21.69
CA ASN A 133 13.03 0.59 20.55
C ASN A 133 11.95 -0.33 19.98
N LEU A 134 12.24 -1.63 19.84
CA LEU A 134 11.27 -2.61 19.37
C LEU A 134 10.09 -2.76 20.34
N LEU A 135 10.37 -2.78 21.65
CA LEU A 135 9.35 -2.85 22.69
C LEU A 135 8.45 -1.60 22.70
N GLN A 136 9.03 -0.41 22.50
CA GLN A 136 8.28 0.85 22.44
C GLN A 136 7.41 0.94 21.20
N LYS A 137 7.94 0.57 20.03
CA LYS A 137 7.18 0.51 18.79
C LYS A 137 6.00 -0.46 18.89
N PHE A 138 6.21 -1.63 19.50
CA PHE A 138 5.13 -2.61 19.69
C PHE A 138 4.02 -2.11 20.62
N LEU A 139 4.37 -1.36 21.67
CA LEU A 139 3.39 -0.67 22.52
C LEU A 139 2.62 0.37 21.71
N GLU A 140 3.31 1.17 20.89
CA GLU A 140 2.69 2.24 20.13
C GLU A 140 1.65 1.74 19.12
N GLU A 141 1.93 0.61 18.49
CA GLU A 141 1.04 -0.06 17.53
C GLU A 141 -0.17 -0.75 18.18
N ASN A 142 -0.18 -0.95 19.51
CA ASN A 142 -1.20 -1.76 20.21
C ASN A 142 -1.57 -1.17 21.59
N LYS A 143 -1.63 0.16 21.70
CA LYS A 143 -1.85 0.89 22.97
C LYS A 143 -3.17 0.55 23.66
N GLU A 144 -4.14 0.07 22.90
CA GLU A 144 -5.48 -0.32 23.33
C GLU A 144 -5.55 -1.72 23.97
N LYS A 145 -4.44 -2.49 23.98
CA LYS A 145 -4.43 -3.88 24.49
C LYS A 145 -3.70 -3.99 25.83
N ASP A 146 -4.45 -4.27 26.89
CA ASP A 146 -3.92 -4.46 28.26
C ASP A 146 -2.76 -5.46 28.36
N ILE A 147 -2.81 -6.55 27.58
CA ILE A 147 -1.75 -7.56 27.57
C ILE A 147 -0.42 -6.99 27.06
N VAL A 148 -0.46 -6.05 26.12
CA VAL A 148 0.72 -5.35 25.58
C VAL A 148 1.25 -4.36 26.61
N ILE A 149 0.39 -3.62 27.28
CA ILE A 149 0.78 -2.68 28.35
C ILE A 149 1.48 -3.43 29.50
N LYS A 150 0.89 -4.55 29.95
CA LYS A 150 1.49 -5.41 31.00
C LYS A 150 2.84 -5.98 30.57
N PHE A 151 2.92 -6.46 29.32
CA PHE A 151 4.17 -6.96 28.73
C PHE A 151 5.24 -5.86 28.66
N PHE A 152 4.89 -4.67 28.19
CA PHE A 152 5.76 -3.51 28.10
C PHE A 152 6.35 -3.14 29.46
N ASN A 153 5.51 -2.98 30.47
CA ASN A 153 5.97 -2.58 31.80
C ASN A 153 6.95 -3.59 32.41
N LYS A 154 6.70 -4.89 32.19
CA LYS A 154 7.58 -5.97 32.64
C LYS A 154 8.94 -5.94 31.92
N GLU A 155 8.93 -5.94 30.59
CA GLU A 155 10.16 -6.00 29.79
C GLU A 155 10.99 -4.71 29.88
N LYS A 156 10.34 -3.55 29.94
CA LYS A 156 11.00 -2.26 30.16
C LYS A 156 11.82 -2.27 31.45
N LYS A 157 11.26 -2.80 32.55
CA LYS A 157 11.97 -2.91 33.84
C LYS A 157 13.20 -3.82 33.73
N ILE A 158 13.12 -4.92 32.98
CA ILE A 158 14.23 -5.85 32.76
C ILE A 158 15.32 -5.19 31.91
N LEU A 159 14.95 -4.52 30.82
CA LEU A 159 15.88 -3.86 29.91
C LEU A 159 16.57 -2.65 30.55
N LEU A 160 15.85 -1.85 31.34
CA LEU A 160 16.43 -0.72 32.08
C LEU A 160 17.50 -1.18 33.10
N LYS A 161 17.22 -2.22 33.89
CA LYS A 161 18.22 -2.80 34.80
C LYS A 161 19.48 -3.28 34.07
N LYS A 162 19.32 -3.86 32.87
CA LYS A 162 20.45 -4.32 32.06
C LYS A 162 21.24 -3.14 31.48
N LEU A 163 20.56 -2.07 31.05
CA LEU A 163 21.18 -0.83 30.55
C LEU A 163 21.97 -0.09 31.65
N GLU A 164 21.41 0.01 32.86
CA GLU A 164 22.09 0.62 34.01
C GLU A 164 23.34 -0.15 34.41
N LYS A 165 23.28 -1.49 34.42
CA LYS A 165 24.43 -2.35 34.69
C LYS A 165 25.54 -2.20 33.63
N HIS A 166 25.15 -2.00 32.36
CA HIS A 166 26.11 -1.78 31.27
C HIS A 166 26.78 -0.39 31.37
N LYS A 167 26.01 0.66 31.72
CA LYS A 167 26.55 2.02 31.96
C LYS A 167 27.47 2.08 33.18
N GLY A 168 27.16 1.37 34.27
CA GLY A 168 28.03 1.30 35.45
C GLY A 168 29.39 0.64 35.15
N LEU A 169 29.39 -0.43 34.33
CA LEU A 169 30.63 -1.10 33.90
C LEU A 169 31.49 -0.25 32.95
N GLU A 170 30.87 0.62 32.14
CA GLU A 170 31.60 1.60 31.32
C GLU A 170 32.19 2.73 32.17
N GLN A 171 31.45 3.24 33.16
CA GLN A 171 31.95 4.28 34.07
C GLN A 171 33.11 3.78 34.96
N GLU A 172 33.09 2.51 35.40
CA GLU A 172 34.23 1.91 36.11
C GLU A 172 35.46 1.71 35.20
N LYS A 173 35.27 1.38 33.92
CA LYS A 173 36.37 1.32 32.94
C LYS A 173 36.98 2.69 32.68
N ILE A 174 36.14 3.73 32.56
CA ILE A 174 36.60 5.11 32.37
C ILE A 174 37.34 5.62 33.61
N LYS A 175 36.87 5.33 34.83
CA LYS A 175 37.59 5.66 36.08
C LYS A 175 38.93 4.92 36.22
N ARG A 176 39.01 3.64 35.82
CA ARG A 176 40.28 2.89 35.82
C ARG A 176 41.28 3.45 34.80
N ASN A 177 40.81 3.82 33.62
CA ASN A 177 41.66 4.42 32.60
C ASN A 177 42.13 5.83 32.98
N ALA A 178 41.25 6.67 33.53
CA ALA A 178 41.61 8.01 34.01
C ALA A 178 42.57 7.98 35.20
N LYS A 179 42.45 6.99 36.11
CA LYS A 179 43.41 6.79 37.22
C LYS A 179 44.78 6.34 36.70
N SER A 180 44.81 5.49 35.67
CA SER A 180 46.05 5.06 35.02
C SER A 180 46.74 6.19 34.25
N GLU A 181 45.96 7.09 33.64
CA GLU A 181 46.46 8.28 32.94
C GLU A 181 46.97 9.34 33.91
N ALA A 182 46.26 9.59 35.02
CA ALA A 182 46.68 10.52 36.06
C ALA A 182 47.93 10.04 36.81
N MET A 183 48.09 8.74 37.05
CA MET A 183 49.28 8.19 37.72
C MET A 183 50.54 8.20 36.82
N ASN A 184 50.38 8.17 35.50
CA ASN A 184 51.52 8.34 34.57
C ASN A 184 52.00 9.80 34.46
N LEU A 185 51.15 10.78 34.81
CA LEU A 185 51.48 12.21 34.76
C LEU A 185 52.23 12.72 36.01
N ILE A 186 52.31 11.95 37.10
CA ILE A 186 52.84 12.42 38.39
C ILE A 186 54.25 11.88 38.72
N GLY A 187 54.83 10.99 37.89
CA GLY A 187 56.29 10.80 37.86
C GLY A 187 56.97 10.30 39.16
N GLU A 188 56.28 9.56 40.04
CA GLU A 188 56.92 8.93 41.21
C GLU A 188 57.10 7.42 41.01
N ASN A 189 58.37 7.00 40.88
CA ASN A 189 58.79 5.62 41.03
C ASN A 189 58.87 5.27 42.52
N VAL A 190 58.08 4.29 42.98
CA VAL A 190 58.47 3.50 44.15
C VAL A 190 58.42 2.02 43.80
N ASN A 191 59.58 1.42 44.01
CA ASN A 191 59.98 0.06 43.79
C ASN A 191 59.34 -0.85 44.85
N ILE A 192 58.57 -1.87 44.43
CA ILE A 192 58.34 -3.08 45.22
C ILE A 192 58.47 -4.28 44.29
N GLU A 193 59.60 -4.95 44.43
CA GLU A 193 59.94 -6.24 43.84
C GLU A 193 59.34 -7.40 44.70
N PRO A 194 59.34 -8.67 44.26
CA PRO A 194 58.22 -9.25 43.53
C PRO A 194 57.62 -10.46 44.23
N LYS A 195 56.34 -10.75 43.97
CA LYS A 195 55.84 -12.15 43.92
C LYS A 195 54.91 -12.35 42.72
N GLU A 196 55.45 -13.10 41.77
CA GLU A 196 54.82 -14.14 40.95
C GLU A 196 53.28 -14.05 40.75
N LYS A 197 52.72 -14.05 39.54
CA LYS A 197 52.99 -14.99 38.44
C LYS A 197 52.16 -14.58 37.20
N LYS A 198 52.75 -14.90 36.05
CA LYS A 198 52.15 -15.25 34.73
C LYS A 198 51.80 -14.12 33.74
N LYS A 199 52.79 -13.93 32.86
CA LYS A 199 52.78 -13.34 31.52
C LYS A 199 51.60 -13.78 30.62
N LYS A 200 51.08 -12.77 29.91
CA LYS A 200 50.65 -12.68 28.49
C LYS A 200 49.95 -13.89 27.86
N LYS A 201 48.71 -13.65 27.39
CA LYS A 201 48.24 -14.12 26.07
C LYS A 201 47.37 -13.07 25.39
N SER A 202 47.95 -12.36 24.44
CA SER A 202 47.24 -12.09 23.17
C SER A 202 46.93 -13.45 22.51
N SER A 203 45.94 -13.48 21.61
CA SER A 203 45.62 -14.61 20.71
C SER A 203 44.50 -15.59 21.06
N PHE A 204 43.75 -15.49 22.17
CA PHE A 204 42.58 -16.37 22.33
C PHE A 204 41.36 -15.88 21.55
N PHE A 205 40.99 -14.59 21.69
CA PHE A 205 39.74 -14.08 21.12
C PHE A 205 39.79 -13.78 19.62
N SER A 206 40.97 -13.46 19.05
CA SER A 206 41.14 -13.31 17.61
C SER A 206 41.06 -14.66 16.89
N GLU A 207 41.81 -15.66 17.36
CA GLU A 207 41.75 -17.03 16.84
C GLU A 207 40.38 -17.67 17.04
N LEU A 208 39.70 -17.40 18.16
CA LEU A 208 38.34 -17.90 18.37
C LEU A 208 37.34 -17.23 17.43
N LYS A 209 37.49 -15.93 17.14
CA LYS A 209 36.60 -15.20 16.24
C LYS A 209 36.84 -15.60 14.78
N GLU A 210 38.09 -15.85 14.39
CA GLU A 210 38.43 -16.42 13.09
C GLU A 210 37.99 -17.88 12.96
N LYS A 211 38.18 -18.72 13.99
CA LYS A 211 37.65 -20.09 14.01
C LYS A 211 36.13 -20.11 13.98
N ILE A 212 35.44 -19.25 14.73
CA ILE A 212 33.98 -19.16 14.71
C ILE A 212 33.48 -18.67 13.35
N ASN A 213 34.14 -17.68 12.74
CA ASN A 213 33.81 -17.23 11.39
C ASN A 213 34.12 -18.30 10.34
N PHE A 214 35.21 -19.04 10.50
CA PHE A 214 35.58 -20.18 9.65
C PHE A 214 34.58 -21.33 9.79
N TYR A 215 34.18 -21.71 11.01
CA TYR A 215 33.14 -22.70 11.27
C TYR A 215 31.76 -22.24 10.82
N LYS A 216 31.44 -20.93 10.87
CA LYS A 216 30.22 -20.36 10.27
C LYS A 216 30.27 -20.43 8.75
N LYS A 217 31.38 -20.03 8.12
CA LYS A 217 31.61 -20.12 6.67
C LYS A 217 31.55 -21.58 6.22
N ILE A 218 32.15 -22.50 6.97
CA ILE A 218 32.11 -23.94 6.72
C ILE A 218 30.70 -24.48 6.93
N LYS A 219 29.97 -24.10 7.99
CA LYS A 219 28.57 -24.53 8.16
C LYS A 219 27.66 -24.01 7.07
N GLU A 220 27.86 -22.78 6.59
CA GLU A 220 27.12 -22.24 5.45
C GLU A 220 27.51 -22.89 4.13
N THR A 221 28.81 -23.17 3.93
CA THR A 221 29.31 -23.83 2.71
C THR A 221 28.89 -25.30 2.69
N ILE A 222 28.89 -25.98 3.84
CA ILE A 222 28.37 -27.35 4.03
C ILE A 222 26.86 -27.35 3.88
N ARG A 223 26.10 -26.38 4.43
CA ARG A 223 24.66 -26.26 4.18
C ARG A 223 24.35 -25.98 2.71
N LYS A 224 25.10 -25.10 2.05
CA LYS A 224 24.95 -24.79 0.62
C LYS A 224 25.25 -26.01 -0.23
N LYS A 225 26.41 -26.67 -0.03
CA LYS A 225 26.77 -27.91 -0.73
C LYS A 225 25.80 -29.05 -0.44
N LYS A 226 25.30 -29.18 0.79
CA LYS A 226 24.34 -30.22 1.20
C LYS A 226 22.95 -29.99 0.61
N LEU A 227 22.47 -28.75 0.53
CA LEU A 227 21.20 -28.42 -0.14
C LEU A 227 21.30 -28.64 -1.66
N LEU A 228 22.40 -28.20 -2.28
CA LEU A 228 22.68 -28.42 -3.72
C LEU A 228 22.89 -29.91 -4.05
N SER A 229 23.60 -30.67 -3.21
CA SER A 229 23.82 -32.10 -3.41
C SER A 229 22.57 -32.92 -3.14
N GLU A 230 21.80 -32.62 -2.09
CA GLU A 230 20.54 -33.32 -1.80
C GLU A 230 19.48 -33.04 -2.88
N ILE A 231 19.43 -31.83 -3.46
CA ILE A 231 18.51 -31.51 -4.56
C ILE A 231 18.97 -32.12 -5.89
N ASN A 232 20.27 -32.14 -6.17
CA ASN A 232 20.80 -32.81 -7.37
C ASN A 232 20.61 -34.34 -7.33
N ILE A 233 20.63 -34.96 -6.15
CA ILE A 233 20.28 -36.38 -5.94
C ILE A 233 18.77 -36.61 -6.14
N LEU A 234 17.93 -35.65 -5.74
CA LEU A 234 16.46 -35.74 -5.90
C LEU A 234 15.99 -35.57 -7.36
N ILE A 235 16.79 -34.90 -8.20
CA ILE A 235 16.51 -34.71 -9.63
C ILE A 235 16.95 -35.93 -10.47
N ASP A 236 17.91 -36.73 -9.99
CA ASP A 236 18.47 -37.88 -10.71
C ASP A 236 17.85 -39.24 -10.36
N GLU A 237 17.06 -39.36 -9.28
CA GLU A 237 16.50 -40.66 -8.84
C GLU A 237 14.96 -40.68 -8.78
N ASP A 238 14.38 -41.47 -9.67
CA ASP A 238 12.94 -41.66 -9.88
C ASP A 238 12.25 -42.42 -8.72
N SER A 239 11.96 -41.72 -7.61
CA SER A 239 11.09 -42.24 -6.55
C SER A 239 10.02 -41.23 -6.13
N LYS A 240 8.74 -41.59 -6.33
CA LYS A 240 7.57 -40.74 -6.05
C LYS A 240 7.57 -40.14 -4.63
N VAL A 241 8.01 -40.89 -3.62
CA VAL A 241 8.05 -40.44 -2.21
C VAL A 241 9.08 -39.33 -1.97
N LYS A 242 10.24 -39.38 -2.63
CA LYS A 242 11.28 -38.35 -2.52
C LYS A 242 10.87 -37.06 -3.24
N ASN A 243 10.19 -37.18 -4.39
CA ASN A 243 9.62 -36.03 -5.12
C ASN A 243 8.56 -35.29 -4.29
N ASP A 244 7.70 -36.00 -3.55
CA ASP A 244 6.71 -35.36 -2.68
C ASP A 244 7.35 -34.57 -1.52
N ILE A 245 8.43 -35.08 -0.93
CA ILE A 245 9.17 -34.37 0.13
C ILE A 245 9.89 -33.15 -0.44
N ALA A 246 10.51 -33.29 -1.62
CA ALA A 246 11.16 -32.19 -2.33
C ALA A 246 10.15 -31.09 -2.68
N ALA A 247 8.98 -31.46 -3.22
CA ALA A 247 7.89 -30.53 -3.53
C ALA A 247 7.41 -29.78 -2.28
N LYS A 248 7.20 -30.48 -1.16
CA LYS A 248 6.78 -29.84 0.10
C LYS A 248 7.82 -28.85 0.63
N LYS A 249 9.11 -29.20 0.58
CA LYS A 249 10.20 -28.31 1.00
C LYS A 249 10.31 -27.10 0.08
N LEU A 250 10.26 -27.31 -1.23
CA LEU A 250 10.37 -26.24 -2.22
C LEU A 250 9.17 -25.30 -2.17
N ALA A 251 7.95 -25.84 -2.01
CA ALA A 251 6.75 -25.04 -1.80
C ALA A 251 6.87 -24.14 -0.55
N ASN A 252 7.52 -24.61 0.53
CA ASN A 252 7.79 -23.76 1.69
C ASN A 252 8.78 -22.63 1.37
N ILE A 253 9.80 -22.89 0.55
CA ILE A 253 10.75 -21.86 0.10
C ILE A 253 10.03 -20.83 -0.79
N HIS A 254 9.19 -21.31 -1.71
CA HIS A 254 8.38 -20.49 -2.62
C HIS A 254 7.37 -19.59 -1.91
N ARG A 255 6.97 -19.89 -0.66
CA ARG A 255 6.18 -18.95 0.15
C ARG A 255 6.95 -17.66 0.48
N GLY A 256 8.28 -17.71 0.48
CA GLY A 256 9.13 -16.54 0.69
C GLY A 256 9.53 -15.83 -0.61
N LEU A 257 9.19 -16.39 -1.78
CA LEU A 257 9.37 -15.70 -3.06
C LEU A 257 8.25 -14.68 -3.27
N ILE A 258 8.56 -13.64 -4.02
CA ILE A 258 7.59 -12.60 -4.32
C ILE A 258 6.67 -13.14 -5.42
N LYS A 259 5.36 -13.18 -5.15
CA LYS A 259 4.32 -13.65 -6.08
C LYS A 259 3.40 -12.55 -6.58
N GLU A 260 3.38 -11.44 -5.85
CA GLU A 260 2.72 -10.19 -6.23
C GLU A 260 3.62 -9.04 -5.77
N ILE A 261 3.93 -8.11 -6.69
CA ILE A 261 4.60 -6.84 -6.41
C ILE A 261 3.60 -5.74 -6.67
N THR A 262 3.53 -4.80 -5.74
CA THR A 262 2.88 -3.50 -5.94
C THR A 262 3.77 -2.46 -5.30
N ASN A 263 4.20 -1.47 -6.07
CA ASN A 263 4.95 -0.32 -5.57
C ASN A 263 4.42 0.96 -6.23
N ASP A 264 3.57 1.65 -5.49
CA ASP A 264 3.01 2.95 -5.82
C ASP A 264 3.90 4.13 -5.36
N GLN A 265 4.90 3.87 -4.52
CA GLN A 265 5.83 4.88 -3.99
C GLN A 265 7.13 4.98 -4.79
N MET A 266 7.24 4.25 -5.89
CA MET A 266 8.40 4.27 -6.77
C MET A 266 8.53 5.64 -7.44
N LEU A 267 9.71 6.28 -7.32
CA LEU A 267 9.93 7.62 -7.87
C LEU A 267 9.74 7.63 -9.38
N GLY A 268 8.83 8.45 -9.87
CA GLY A 268 8.48 8.58 -11.28
C GLY A 268 7.70 7.40 -11.90
N TYR A 269 7.36 6.36 -11.14
CA TYR A 269 6.76 5.15 -11.70
C TYR A 269 5.70 4.51 -10.80
N GLU A 270 4.90 3.63 -11.39
CA GLU A 270 4.06 2.65 -10.71
C GLU A 270 4.50 1.27 -11.17
N LEU A 271 4.69 0.35 -10.24
CA LEU A 271 5.08 -1.03 -10.53
C LEU A 271 4.00 -1.98 -10.01
N TYR A 272 3.53 -2.86 -10.89
CA TYR A 272 2.63 -3.94 -10.52
C TYR A 272 3.05 -5.22 -11.23
N GLY A 273 3.07 -6.34 -10.53
CA GLY A 273 3.32 -7.63 -11.17
C GLY A 273 2.78 -8.78 -10.36
N LYS A 274 2.36 -9.84 -11.04
CA LYS A 274 1.75 -11.00 -10.40
C LYS A 274 1.98 -12.28 -11.20
N ILE A 275 2.24 -13.35 -10.46
CA ILE A 275 2.42 -14.71 -10.98
C ILE A 275 1.18 -15.52 -10.62
N LEU A 276 0.47 -15.97 -11.64
CA LEU A 276 -0.61 -16.94 -11.54
C LEU A 276 -0.02 -18.32 -11.78
N GLY A 277 0.44 -18.96 -10.71
CA GLY A 277 1.02 -20.29 -10.81
C GLY A 277 -0.03 -21.34 -11.21
N ALA A 278 0.28 -22.15 -12.22
CA ALA A 278 -0.50 -23.35 -12.55
C ALA A 278 -0.35 -24.41 -11.44
N ASP A 279 0.84 -24.46 -10.82
CA ASP A 279 1.20 -25.40 -9.75
C ASP A 279 1.47 -24.73 -8.39
N LYS A 280 1.63 -25.55 -7.34
CA LYS A 280 2.09 -25.05 -6.02
C LYS A 280 3.50 -24.45 -6.06
N ILE A 281 4.27 -24.78 -7.09
CA ILE A 281 5.67 -24.45 -7.29
C ILE A 281 5.77 -23.85 -8.69
N SER A 282 6.18 -22.60 -8.76
CA SER A 282 6.23 -21.82 -10.01
C SER A 282 7.58 -21.99 -10.71
N GLY A 283 7.59 -22.24 -12.01
CA GLY A 283 8.73 -22.06 -12.91
C GLY A 283 9.04 -20.59 -13.19
N ASP A 284 8.10 -19.70 -12.92
CA ASP A 284 8.29 -18.25 -12.98
C ASP A 284 8.68 -17.64 -11.63
N THR A 285 9.45 -16.54 -11.68
CA THR A 285 9.66 -15.63 -10.55
C THR A 285 9.94 -14.23 -11.03
N PHE A 286 9.63 -13.24 -10.20
CA PHE A 286 10.23 -11.92 -10.30
C PHE A 286 10.98 -11.57 -9.02
N GLY A 287 11.79 -10.53 -9.10
CA GLY A 287 12.43 -9.92 -7.95
C GLY A 287 12.41 -8.41 -8.04
N PHE A 288 12.46 -7.77 -6.88
CA PHE A 288 12.53 -6.31 -6.75
C PHE A 288 13.49 -5.97 -5.61
N ASN A 289 14.35 -5.00 -5.85
CA ASN A 289 15.25 -4.42 -4.88
C ASN A 289 15.30 -2.90 -5.09
N GLU A 290 15.28 -2.18 -3.98
CA GLU A 290 15.43 -0.74 -3.96
C GLU A 290 16.57 -0.38 -3.02
N ASN A 291 17.45 0.51 -3.48
CA ASN A 291 18.44 1.15 -2.62
C ASN A 291 18.38 2.68 -2.77
N THR A 292 19.35 3.40 -2.21
CA THR A 292 19.35 4.88 -2.21
C THR A 292 19.49 5.50 -3.60
N SER A 293 20.11 4.80 -4.56
CA SER A 293 20.44 5.35 -5.89
C SER A 293 19.66 4.72 -7.04
N LYS A 294 19.08 3.53 -6.87
CA LYS A 294 18.44 2.79 -7.96
C LYS A 294 17.35 1.82 -7.52
N TYR A 295 16.53 1.45 -8.48
CA TYR A 295 15.60 0.33 -8.45
C TYR A 295 16.12 -0.77 -9.37
N ASN A 296 16.11 -2.02 -8.91
CA ASN A 296 16.41 -3.18 -9.74
C ASN A 296 15.25 -4.16 -9.67
N PHE A 297 14.86 -4.71 -10.80
CA PHE A 297 13.82 -5.72 -10.85
C PHE A 297 14.01 -6.65 -12.03
N PHE A 298 13.33 -7.78 -12.01
CA PHE A 298 13.42 -8.74 -13.11
C PHE A 298 12.16 -9.59 -13.19
N LEU A 299 11.91 -10.12 -14.39
CA LEU A 299 11.07 -11.30 -14.60
C LEU A 299 11.96 -12.41 -15.13
N GLY A 300 11.82 -13.62 -14.59
CA GLY A 300 12.57 -14.78 -15.01
C GLY A 300 11.70 -16.04 -14.98
N ASP A 301 11.85 -16.83 -16.03
CA ASP A 301 11.14 -18.08 -16.28
C ASP A 301 12.19 -19.17 -16.50
N ALA A 302 12.08 -20.26 -15.74
CA ALA A 302 12.98 -21.39 -15.82
C ALA A 302 12.42 -22.51 -16.70
N THR A 303 13.28 -23.09 -17.53
CA THR A 303 12.89 -24.19 -18.42
C THR A 303 12.23 -25.37 -17.71
N GLY A 304 11.09 -25.80 -18.26
CA GLY A 304 10.27 -26.91 -17.75
C GLY A 304 9.33 -26.46 -16.64
N HIS A 305 8.65 -27.40 -15.99
CA HIS A 305 7.67 -27.08 -14.94
C HIS A 305 7.91 -27.89 -13.64
N GLY A 306 7.23 -27.49 -12.57
CA GLY A 306 7.24 -28.19 -11.29
C GLY A 306 8.53 -28.03 -10.48
N ILE A 307 8.97 -29.09 -9.81
CA ILE A 307 10.03 -29.03 -8.79
C ILE A 307 11.37 -28.54 -9.36
N ARG A 308 11.71 -28.94 -10.59
CA ARG A 308 12.98 -28.57 -11.24
C ARG A 308 13.02 -27.08 -11.56
N ALA A 309 12.02 -26.57 -12.26
CA ALA A 309 11.90 -25.15 -12.59
C ALA A 309 11.85 -24.29 -11.32
N GLY A 310 11.05 -24.71 -10.34
CA GLY A 310 10.97 -24.04 -9.04
C GLY A 310 12.30 -23.93 -8.27
N PHE A 311 13.19 -24.91 -8.42
CA PHE A 311 14.53 -24.84 -7.83
C PHE A 311 15.41 -23.82 -8.57
N ILE A 312 15.34 -23.80 -9.90
CA ILE A 312 16.12 -22.89 -10.75
C ILE A 312 15.75 -21.43 -10.42
N VAL A 313 14.47 -21.08 -10.34
CA VAL A 313 14.05 -19.72 -9.96
C VAL A 313 14.37 -19.36 -8.51
N THR A 314 14.46 -20.36 -7.63
CA THR A 314 14.96 -20.15 -6.26
C THR A 314 16.44 -19.76 -6.26
N LEU A 315 17.26 -20.41 -7.10
CA LEU A 315 18.67 -20.05 -7.27
C LEU A 315 18.81 -18.65 -7.87
N LEU A 316 18.03 -18.32 -8.90
CA LEU A 316 17.98 -16.98 -9.50
C LEU A 316 17.69 -15.91 -8.46
N SER A 317 16.60 -16.06 -7.71
CA SER A 317 16.20 -15.13 -6.65
C SER A 317 17.28 -14.97 -5.59
N ARG A 318 17.97 -16.07 -5.23
CA ARG A 318 19.08 -16.03 -4.28
C ARG A 318 20.29 -15.26 -4.84
N PHE A 319 20.66 -15.49 -6.09
CA PHE A 319 21.78 -14.78 -6.70
C PHE A 319 21.46 -13.30 -6.89
N PHE A 320 20.26 -12.96 -7.35
CA PHE A 320 19.79 -11.58 -7.42
C PHE A 320 19.97 -10.86 -6.07
N ASN A 321 19.39 -11.40 -5.00
CA ASN A 321 19.52 -10.81 -3.67
C ASN A 321 20.96 -10.75 -3.13
N LYS A 322 21.86 -11.63 -3.60
CA LYS A 322 23.26 -11.64 -3.17
C LYS A 322 24.07 -10.50 -3.81
N TYR A 323 23.77 -10.18 -5.07
CA TYR A 323 24.62 -9.32 -5.91
C TYR A 323 24.04 -7.93 -6.19
N VAL A 324 22.71 -7.77 -6.10
CA VAL A 324 22.00 -6.56 -6.57
C VAL A 324 22.49 -5.24 -5.95
N ASP A 325 22.90 -5.24 -4.68
CA ASP A 325 23.35 -4.01 -3.99
C ASP A 325 24.77 -3.57 -4.37
N LYS A 326 25.59 -4.45 -4.96
CA LYS A 326 27.04 -4.23 -5.14
C LYS A 326 27.49 -4.15 -6.59
N SER A 327 26.58 -4.35 -7.52
CA SER A 327 26.90 -4.57 -8.93
C SER A 327 26.16 -3.60 -9.83
N SER A 328 26.78 -3.21 -10.94
CA SER A 328 26.06 -2.65 -12.09
C SER A 328 25.09 -3.69 -12.68
N LEU A 329 24.17 -3.27 -13.55
CA LEU A 329 23.25 -4.20 -14.22
C LEU A 329 23.99 -5.29 -15.03
N SER A 330 25.09 -4.93 -15.71
CA SER A 330 25.91 -5.89 -16.46
C SER A 330 26.66 -6.85 -15.52
N GLU A 331 27.26 -6.34 -14.44
CA GLU A 331 27.92 -7.18 -13.42
C GLU A 331 26.95 -8.12 -12.72
N LEU A 332 25.75 -7.64 -12.39
CA LEU A 332 24.69 -8.43 -11.79
C LEU A 332 24.32 -9.59 -12.72
N THR A 333 24.09 -9.29 -14.00
CA THR A 333 23.74 -10.30 -14.99
C THR A 333 24.89 -11.30 -15.20
N TYR A 334 26.14 -10.84 -15.21
CA TYR A 334 27.33 -11.68 -15.33
C TYR A 334 27.44 -12.69 -14.17
N GLU A 335 27.35 -12.20 -12.93
CA GLU A 335 27.43 -13.02 -11.73
C GLU A 335 26.28 -14.03 -11.65
N ILE A 336 25.06 -13.61 -12.01
CA ILE A 336 23.89 -14.49 -12.05
C ILE A 336 24.06 -15.57 -13.12
N ASN A 337 24.40 -15.20 -14.37
CA ASN A 337 24.56 -16.17 -15.44
C ASN A 337 25.62 -17.22 -15.11
N ASN A 338 26.80 -16.78 -14.66
CA ASN A 338 27.91 -17.68 -14.38
C ASN A 338 27.66 -18.51 -13.11
N GLY A 339 27.00 -17.93 -12.09
CA GLY A 339 26.55 -18.68 -10.91
C GLY A 339 25.53 -19.76 -11.25
N LEU A 340 24.55 -19.44 -12.12
CA LEU A 340 23.59 -20.41 -12.63
C LEU A 340 24.30 -21.49 -13.46
N LYS A 341 25.20 -21.12 -14.38
CA LYS A 341 25.90 -22.12 -15.21
C LYS A 341 26.75 -23.09 -14.39
N GLN A 342 27.33 -22.62 -13.28
CA GLN A 342 28.12 -23.46 -12.36
C GLN A 342 27.23 -24.42 -11.54
N ASP A 343 26.06 -23.95 -11.09
CA ASP A 343 25.16 -24.72 -10.22
C ASP A 343 24.19 -25.63 -11.03
N LEU A 344 23.94 -25.35 -12.31
CA LEU A 344 23.00 -26.08 -13.18
C LEU A 344 23.69 -27.14 -14.07
N LYS A 345 23.06 -28.31 -14.21
CA LYS A 345 23.46 -29.37 -15.17
C LYS A 345 23.18 -28.95 -16.63
N ASN A 346 23.80 -29.65 -17.59
CA ASN A 346 23.57 -29.43 -19.02
C ASN A 346 22.07 -29.52 -19.36
N ARG A 347 21.53 -28.51 -20.06
CA ARG A 347 20.14 -28.32 -20.57
C ARG A 347 19.16 -27.48 -19.72
N ASN A 348 19.51 -27.05 -18.50
CA ASN A 348 18.65 -26.13 -17.73
C ASN A 348 19.07 -24.68 -17.98
N PHE A 349 18.10 -23.79 -18.21
CA PHE A 349 18.35 -22.36 -18.37
C PHE A 349 17.18 -21.51 -17.86
N ILE A 350 17.39 -20.21 -17.84
CA ILE A 350 16.38 -19.21 -17.47
C ILE A 350 16.24 -18.21 -18.61
N THR A 351 15.01 -18.01 -19.08
CA THR A 351 14.66 -16.85 -19.89
C THR A 351 14.25 -15.70 -18.98
N GLY A 352 14.49 -14.47 -19.37
CA GLY A 352 14.03 -13.33 -18.57
C GLY A 352 14.65 -12.01 -18.97
N VAL A 353 14.33 -10.98 -18.20
CA VAL A 353 14.87 -9.62 -18.39
C VAL A 353 15.18 -9.01 -17.04
N PHE A 354 16.39 -8.46 -16.90
CA PHE A 354 16.77 -7.62 -15.76
C PHE A 354 16.62 -6.15 -16.11
N PHE A 355 16.14 -5.37 -15.15
CA PHE A 355 15.94 -3.94 -15.27
C PHE A 355 16.65 -3.18 -14.15
N GLU A 356 17.14 -2.00 -14.47
CA GLU A 356 17.69 -1.02 -13.55
C GLU A 356 17.14 0.37 -13.88
N ILE A 357 16.66 1.08 -12.87
CA ILE A 357 16.25 2.48 -12.98
C ILE A 357 17.07 3.28 -11.98
N LEU A 358 17.87 4.22 -12.48
CA LEU A 358 18.64 5.10 -11.63
C LEU A 358 17.75 6.24 -11.15
N LYS A 359 17.70 6.47 -9.83
CA LYS A 359 16.90 7.54 -9.21
C LYS A 359 17.34 8.95 -9.61
N ASN A 360 18.51 9.08 -10.25
CA ASN A 360 19.00 10.34 -10.82
C ASN A 360 18.77 10.46 -12.34
N LYS A 361 18.22 9.45 -13.01
CA LYS A 361 17.88 9.42 -14.43
C LYS A 361 16.47 8.85 -14.62
N ILE A 362 15.50 9.42 -13.91
CA ILE A 362 14.08 9.04 -14.01
C ILE A 362 13.59 9.27 -15.44
N GLY A 363 12.76 8.36 -15.95
CA GLY A 363 12.33 8.31 -17.36
C GLY A 363 13.10 7.27 -18.18
N THR A 364 14.33 6.92 -17.79
CA THR A 364 15.14 5.91 -18.46
C THR A 364 15.24 4.62 -17.66
N ILE A 365 14.98 3.50 -18.33
CA ILE A 365 15.10 2.14 -17.81
C ILE A 365 16.24 1.45 -18.56
N ASN A 366 17.27 1.06 -17.83
CA ASN A 366 18.31 0.17 -18.35
C ASN A 366 17.83 -1.27 -18.26
N PHE A 367 18.07 -2.08 -19.27
CA PHE A 367 17.71 -3.49 -19.23
C PHE A 367 18.73 -4.40 -19.92
N VAL A 368 18.74 -5.66 -19.50
CA VAL A 368 19.50 -6.74 -20.14
C VAL A 368 18.57 -7.93 -20.34
N GLY A 369 18.40 -8.33 -21.61
CA GLY A 369 17.64 -9.52 -21.97
C GLY A 369 18.44 -10.81 -21.81
N MET A 370 17.74 -11.88 -21.45
CA MET A 370 18.25 -13.24 -21.35
C MET A 370 17.38 -14.17 -22.19
N GLY A 371 17.16 -13.85 -23.47
CA GLY A 371 16.40 -14.69 -24.38
C GLY A 371 14.90 -14.80 -24.06
N HIS A 372 14.34 -13.77 -23.44
CA HIS A 372 12.91 -13.71 -23.10
C HIS A 372 12.03 -13.24 -24.26
N GLU A 373 10.72 -13.45 -24.10
CA GLU A 373 9.67 -12.95 -24.98
C GLU A 373 9.78 -11.43 -25.22
N PRO A 374 9.27 -10.93 -26.37
CA PRO A 374 9.19 -9.50 -26.64
C PRO A 374 8.40 -8.76 -25.55
N MET A 375 8.87 -7.57 -25.19
CA MET A 375 8.15 -6.67 -24.31
C MET A 375 7.22 -5.76 -25.13
N LEU A 376 6.10 -5.35 -24.55
CA LEU A 376 5.15 -4.43 -25.18
C LEU A 376 5.12 -3.11 -24.43
N ILE A 377 5.12 -2.00 -25.17
CA ILE A 377 5.03 -0.66 -24.61
C ILE A 377 3.84 0.04 -25.22
N PHE A 378 2.88 0.41 -24.39
CA PHE A 378 1.88 1.39 -24.78
C PHE A 378 2.49 2.79 -24.70
N ARG A 379 2.57 3.43 -25.86
CA ARG A 379 3.02 4.81 -26.02
C ARG A 379 1.81 5.73 -25.91
N LYS A 380 1.68 6.47 -24.81
CA LYS A 380 0.49 7.29 -24.56
C LYS A 380 0.36 8.41 -25.58
N LYS A 381 1.47 9.06 -25.92
CA LYS A 381 1.49 10.22 -26.82
C LYS A 381 1.13 9.83 -28.26
N GLU A 382 1.71 8.75 -28.76
CA GLU A 382 1.46 8.25 -30.12
C GLU A 382 0.18 7.40 -30.20
N ASN A 383 -0.34 6.96 -29.06
CA ASN A 383 -1.46 6.02 -28.94
C ASN A 383 -1.21 4.76 -29.77
N THR A 384 -0.07 4.11 -29.55
CA THR A 384 0.37 2.90 -30.26
C THR A 384 0.99 1.89 -29.32
N ILE A 385 1.04 0.62 -29.72
CA ILE A 385 1.88 -0.39 -29.06
C ILE A 385 3.20 -0.56 -29.82
N GLU A 386 4.30 -0.31 -29.13
CA GLU A 386 5.66 -0.65 -29.57
C GLU A 386 6.07 -2.03 -29.05
N LYS A 387 6.71 -2.82 -29.90
CA LYS A 387 7.27 -4.13 -29.54
C LYS A 387 8.79 -4.03 -29.41
N VAL A 388 9.33 -4.37 -28.25
CA VAL A 388 10.77 -4.32 -27.96
C VAL A 388 11.31 -5.71 -27.70
N ILE A 389 12.32 -6.13 -28.47
CA ILE A 389 12.95 -7.45 -28.31
C ILE A 389 14.11 -7.34 -27.31
N PRO A 390 14.04 -7.99 -26.13
CA PRO A 390 15.11 -7.93 -25.14
C PRO A 390 16.44 -8.45 -25.68
N GLY A 391 16.39 -9.58 -26.40
CA GLY A 391 17.55 -10.29 -26.93
C GLY A 391 18.36 -10.96 -25.84
N GLY A 392 19.64 -11.21 -26.13
CA GLY A 392 20.54 -11.93 -25.23
C GLY A 392 20.33 -13.45 -25.27
N LEU A 393 21.25 -14.17 -24.64
CA LEU A 393 21.18 -15.63 -24.51
C LEU A 393 20.57 -15.96 -23.15
N ALA A 394 19.75 -17.02 -23.09
CA ALA A 394 19.19 -17.48 -21.83
C ALA A 394 20.28 -17.80 -20.79
N ALA A 395 20.02 -17.40 -19.55
CA ALA A 395 20.99 -17.47 -18.48
C ALA A 395 21.25 -18.91 -18.06
N GLY A 396 22.51 -19.24 -17.80
CA GLY A 396 22.92 -20.59 -17.42
C GLY A 396 23.21 -21.53 -18.61
N ILE A 397 23.04 -21.09 -19.86
CA ILE A 397 23.43 -21.89 -21.05
C ILE A 397 24.95 -22.03 -21.15
N ARG A 398 25.68 -20.92 -21.06
CA ARG A 398 27.15 -20.88 -21.20
C ARG A 398 27.80 -19.94 -20.20
N MET A 399 29.07 -20.21 -19.90
CA MET A 399 29.90 -19.26 -19.17
C MET A 399 30.17 -18.04 -20.04
N ILE A 400 29.96 -16.86 -19.46
CA ILE A 400 30.39 -15.59 -20.05
C ILE A 400 31.81 -15.34 -19.56
N LYS A 401 32.72 -15.00 -20.49
CA LYS A 401 34.14 -14.82 -20.18
C LYS A 401 34.41 -13.47 -19.53
N ASN A 402 33.84 -12.41 -20.10
CA ASN A 402 34.05 -11.04 -19.65
C ASN A 402 32.70 -10.35 -19.40
N LYS A 403 32.61 -9.51 -18.37
CA LYS A 403 31.36 -8.79 -18.04
C LYS A 403 30.98 -7.78 -19.12
N GLU A 404 31.96 -7.30 -19.88
CA GLU A 404 31.83 -6.35 -20.99
C GLU A 404 31.09 -6.98 -22.19
N ASP A 405 30.99 -8.31 -22.25
CA ASP A 405 30.21 -9.02 -23.27
C ASP A 405 28.69 -8.86 -23.07
N ILE A 406 28.27 -8.33 -21.90
CA ILE A 406 26.86 -8.11 -21.56
C ILE A 406 26.45 -6.71 -22.01
N LYS A 407 25.54 -6.67 -22.99
CA LYS A 407 25.00 -5.43 -23.55
C LYS A 407 23.80 -4.96 -22.75
N THR A 408 23.99 -3.87 -22.00
CA THR A 408 22.89 -3.08 -21.45
C THR A 408 22.25 -2.23 -22.53
N LYS A 409 20.93 -2.23 -22.60
CA LYS A 409 20.12 -1.38 -23.48
C LYS A 409 19.36 -0.36 -22.66
N GLU A 410 19.07 0.80 -23.25
CA GLU A 410 18.23 1.83 -22.62
C GLU A 410 16.83 1.82 -23.25
N LEU A 411 15.81 2.06 -22.43
CA LEU A 411 14.44 2.30 -22.83
C LEU A 411 13.94 3.57 -22.14
N ASN A 412 13.36 4.49 -22.90
CA ASN A 412 12.76 5.70 -22.34
C ASN A 412 11.24 5.56 -22.29
N LEU A 413 10.62 5.94 -21.18
CA LEU A 413 9.16 6.01 -21.03
C LEU A 413 8.72 7.47 -20.85
N GLY A 414 7.84 7.93 -21.73
CA GLY A 414 7.11 9.19 -21.62
C GLY A 414 6.00 9.11 -20.58
N ASP A 415 5.40 10.23 -20.21
CA ASP A 415 4.33 10.25 -19.20
C ASP A 415 3.18 9.32 -19.59
N GLU A 416 2.68 8.56 -18.62
CA GLU A 416 1.63 7.55 -18.80
C GLU A 416 1.96 6.42 -19.79
N ASP A 417 3.19 6.33 -20.30
CA ASP A 417 3.64 5.13 -21.04
C ASP A 417 3.66 3.93 -20.10
N ILE A 418 3.30 2.76 -20.63
CA ILE A 418 3.19 1.52 -19.87
C ILE A 418 3.99 0.43 -20.56
N LEU A 419 5.00 -0.11 -19.88
CA LEU A 419 5.75 -1.29 -20.30
C LEU A 419 5.15 -2.53 -19.63
N ILE A 420 4.87 -3.56 -20.44
CA ILE A 420 4.46 -4.89 -19.99
C ILE A 420 5.54 -5.92 -20.38
N ILE A 421 5.89 -6.75 -19.41
CA ILE A 421 6.67 -7.97 -19.55
C ILE A 421 5.77 -9.14 -19.13
N TYR A 422 5.79 -10.23 -19.88
CA TYR A 422 4.92 -11.38 -19.64
C TYR A 422 5.69 -12.69 -19.90
N SER A 423 5.30 -13.78 -19.23
CA SER A 423 5.80 -15.12 -19.57
C SER A 423 5.02 -15.73 -20.74
N ASP A 424 5.61 -16.73 -21.37
CA ASP A 424 5.01 -17.49 -22.47
C ASP A 424 3.68 -18.14 -22.08
N GLY A 425 3.46 -18.48 -20.81
CA GLY A 425 2.15 -18.94 -20.31
C GLY A 425 0.98 -18.01 -20.68
N MET A 426 1.23 -16.71 -20.92
CA MET A 426 0.25 -15.79 -21.48
C MET A 426 -0.04 -16.08 -22.97
N THR A 427 0.98 -16.15 -23.82
CA THR A 427 0.82 -16.32 -25.27
C THR A 427 0.50 -17.75 -25.69
N ASP A 428 0.98 -18.73 -24.93
CA ASP A 428 0.90 -20.16 -25.20
C ASP A 428 -0.35 -20.81 -24.59
N SER A 429 -1.14 -20.02 -23.85
CA SER A 429 -2.45 -20.42 -23.38
C SER A 429 -3.38 -20.77 -24.54
N LYS A 430 -4.10 -21.89 -24.42
CA LYS A 430 -4.98 -22.41 -25.48
C LYS A 430 -6.45 -22.24 -25.15
N ASN A 431 -7.24 -21.95 -26.18
CA ASN A 431 -8.70 -22.07 -26.11
C ASN A 431 -9.15 -23.54 -26.16
N PRO A 432 -10.44 -23.86 -25.94
CA PRO A 432 -10.95 -25.23 -26.04
C PRO A 432 -10.70 -25.91 -27.39
N GLU A 433 -10.55 -25.14 -28.46
CA GLU A 433 -10.22 -25.61 -29.81
C GLU A 433 -8.71 -25.86 -30.00
N GLY A 434 -7.88 -25.60 -29.01
CA GLY A 434 -6.43 -25.81 -29.04
C GLY A 434 -5.61 -24.69 -29.69
N SER A 435 -6.25 -23.59 -30.09
CA SER A 435 -5.59 -22.41 -30.66
C SER A 435 -4.95 -21.55 -29.58
N PHE A 436 -3.74 -21.06 -29.86
CA PHE A 436 -2.97 -20.21 -28.95
C PHE A 436 -3.57 -18.80 -28.84
N TYR A 437 -3.46 -18.20 -27.64
CA TYR A 437 -3.87 -16.83 -27.38
C TYR A 437 -3.04 -15.84 -28.22
N GLY A 438 -1.72 -16.05 -28.26
CA GLY A 438 -0.81 -15.36 -29.16
C GLY A 438 -0.51 -13.90 -28.80
N ILE A 439 0.59 -13.38 -29.34
CA ILE A 439 1.06 -12.02 -29.07
C ILE A 439 0.15 -10.94 -29.69
N ASP A 440 -0.48 -11.21 -30.83
CA ASP A 440 -1.31 -10.22 -31.52
C ASP A 440 -2.57 -9.90 -30.70
N ARG A 441 -3.22 -10.92 -30.16
CA ARG A 441 -4.36 -10.71 -29.25
C ARG A 441 -3.96 -10.01 -27.97
N LEU A 442 -2.81 -10.38 -27.37
CA LEU A 442 -2.28 -9.70 -26.19
C LEU A 442 -2.09 -8.20 -26.46
N LYS A 443 -1.48 -7.87 -27.60
CA LYS A 443 -1.25 -6.50 -28.03
C LYS A 443 -2.56 -5.73 -28.20
N ASP A 444 -3.56 -6.32 -28.86
CA ASP A 444 -4.86 -5.68 -29.08
C ASP A 444 -5.61 -5.47 -27.76
N SER A 445 -5.63 -6.50 -26.90
CA SER A 445 -6.24 -6.46 -25.57
C SER A 445 -5.60 -5.37 -24.70
N PHE A 446 -4.26 -5.32 -24.69
CA PHE A 446 -3.51 -4.30 -23.97
C PHE A 446 -3.77 -2.89 -24.50
N PHE A 447 -3.77 -2.69 -25.83
CA PHE A 447 -4.08 -1.41 -26.45
C PHE A 447 -5.47 -0.88 -26.03
N ASN A 448 -6.49 -1.74 -26.08
CA ASN A 448 -7.88 -1.36 -25.79
C ASN A 448 -8.04 -0.84 -24.35
N ILE A 449 -7.41 -1.48 -23.37
CA ILE A 449 -7.55 -1.05 -21.96
C ILE A 449 -6.61 0.11 -21.60
N ALA A 450 -5.40 0.16 -22.17
CA ALA A 450 -4.40 1.19 -21.86
C ALA A 450 -4.76 2.55 -22.47
N SER A 451 -5.35 2.55 -23.68
CA SER A 451 -5.79 3.78 -24.35
C SER A 451 -6.82 4.56 -23.53
N GLY A 452 -7.66 3.86 -22.76
CA GLY A 452 -8.65 4.44 -21.84
C GLY A 452 -8.08 5.15 -20.60
N GLY A 453 -6.77 5.12 -20.38
CA GLY A 453 -6.13 5.78 -19.21
C GLY A 453 -6.35 5.05 -17.88
N SER A 454 -6.60 3.75 -17.94
CA SER A 454 -6.80 2.89 -16.77
C SER A 454 -5.56 2.85 -15.86
N ASP A 455 -5.76 2.65 -14.56
CA ASP A 455 -4.65 2.35 -13.65
C ASP A 455 -4.03 0.98 -13.94
N ILE A 456 -2.78 0.80 -13.52
CA ILE A 456 -1.97 -0.37 -13.84
C ILE A 456 -2.59 -1.69 -13.36
N LYS A 457 -3.35 -1.66 -12.26
CA LYS A 457 -4.00 -2.86 -11.69
C LYS A 457 -5.25 -3.22 -12.49
N ASN A 458 -6.06 -2.24 -12.88
CA ASN A 458 -7.20 -2.47 -13.76
C ASN A 458 -6.78 -3.00 -15.13
N ILE A 459 -5.64 -2.56 -15.66
CA ILE A 459 -5.07 -3.13 -16.89
C ILE A 459 -4.71 -4.60 -16.68
N TYR A 460 -4.02 -4.94 -15.59
CA TYR A 460 -3.72 -6.34 -15.26
C TYR A 460 -4.99 -7.18 -15.14
N ASP A 461 -5.97 -6.73 -14.35
CA ASP A 461 -7.22 -7.47 -14.10
C ASP A 461 -7.99 -7.70 -15.41
N PHE A 462 -7.98 -6.72 -16.33
CA PHE A 462 -8.56 -6.85 -17.66
C PHE A 462 -7.85 -7.91 -18.51
N LEU A 463 -6.51 -7.86 -18.59
CA LEU A 463 -5.72 -8.82 -19.37
C LEU A 463 -5.90 -10.25 -18.86
N ILE A 464 -5.92 -10.44 -17.53
CA ILE A 464 -6.18 -11.75 -16.92
C ILE A 464 -7.60 -12.23 -17.20
N ASN A 465 -8.59 -11.34 -17.19
CA ASN A 465 -9.95 -11.72 -17.53
C ASN A 465 -10.08 -12.12 -19.01
N ASP A 466 -9.46 -11.37 -19.93
CA ASP A 466 -9.52 -11.69 -21.35
C ASP A 466 -8.89 -13.06 -21.68
N ILE A 467 -7.74 -13.39 -21.10
CA ILE A 467 -7.14 -14.73 -21.27
C ILE A 467 -8.00 -15.82 -20.61
N GLN A 468 -8.60 -15.58 -19.45
CA GLN A 468 -9.51 -16.57 -18.82
C GLN A 468 -10.75 -16.84 -19.66
N LEU A 469 -11.33 -15.79 -20.25
CA LEU A 469 -12.47 -15.89 -21.16
C LEU A 469 -12.09 -16.64 -22.44
N PHE A 470 -10.93 -16.32 -23.04
CA PHE A 470 -10.42 -17.02 -24.22
C PHE A 470 -10.26 -18.53 -23.99
N ARG A 471 -9.79 -18.91 -22.80
CA ARG A 471 -9.54 -20.31 -22.40
C ARG A 471 -10.82 -21.08 -22.01
N GLY A 472 -11.99 -20.44 -22.01
CA GLY A 472 -13.25 -21.06 -21.61
C GLY A 472 -13.32 -21.42 -20.13
N GLY A 473 -12.54 -20.75 -19.26
CA GLY A 473 -12.56 -20.97 -17.80
C GLY A 473 -11.78 -22.20 -17.30
N SER A 474 -10.93 -22.80 -18.13
CA SER A 474 -10.04 -23.90 -17.75
C SER A 474 -8.84 -23.43 -16.88
N SER A 475 -8.23 -24.33 -16.11
CA SER A 475 -7.01 -24.03 -15.31
C SER A 475 -5.80 -23.85 -16.21
N PHE A 476 -4.89 -22.92 -15.92
CA PHE A 476 -3.68 -22.67 -16.73
C PHE A 476 -2.83 -23.92 -16.92
N ASP A 477 -2.32 -24.09 -18.14
CA ASP A 477 -1.45 -25.21 -18.51
C ASP A 477 0.02 -24.96 -18.10
N ASP A 478 0.40 -23.69 -17.98
CA ASP A 478 1.69 -23.22 -17.49
C ASP A 478 1.53 -21.98 -16.58
N ASP A 479 2.60 -21.55 -15.92
CA ASP A 479 2.58 -20.36 -15.08
C ASP A 479 2.38 -19.09 -15.93
N VAL A 480 1.43 -18.23 -15.52
CA VAL A 480 1.17 -16.97 -16.21
C VAL A 480 1.65 -15.80 -15.36
N SER A 481 2.67 -15.11 -15.86
CA SER A 481 3.27 -13.96 -15.19
C SER A 481 3.10 -12.70 -16.00
N ILE A 482 2.76 -11.61 -15.33
CA ILE A 482 2.75 -10.26 -15.89
C ILE A 482 3.49 -9.34 -14.92
N LEU A 483 4.42 -8.55 -15.44
CA LEU A 483 5.08 -7.45 -14.75
C LEU A 483 4.89 -6.17 -15.57
N MET A 484 4.39 -5.13 -14.93
CA MET A 484 4.03 -3.87 -15.56
C MET A 484 4.72 -2.72 -14.84
N ILE A 485 5.23 -1.78 -15.62
CA ILE A 485 5.71 -0.50 -15.11
C ILE A 485 5.06 0.63 -15.91
N LYS A 486 4.43 1.57 -15.19
CA LYS A 486 3.80 2.76 -15.75
C LYS A 486 4.59 3.99 -15.33
N ARG A 487 4.86 4.90 -16.27
CA ARG A 487 5.51 6.18 -16.00
C ARG A 487 4.50 7.17 -15.45
N ASN A 488 4.85 7.89 -14.38
CA ASN A 488 4.02 8.92 -13.78
C ASN A 488 4.88 10.16 -13.44
N PHE A 489 4.73 11.24 -14.23
CA PHE A 489 5.54 12.46 -14.08
C PHE A 489 5.27 13.20 -12.77
N LEU A 490 4.09 13.04 -12.16
CA LEU A 490 3.78 13.67 -10.87
C LEU A 490 4.67 13.12 -9.74
N LYS A 491 5.18 11.90 -9.90
CA LYS A 491 6.09 11.25 -8.95
C LYS A 491 7.56 11.61 -9.17
N ASP A 492 7.87 12.50 -10.12
CA ASP A 492 9.24 12.96 -10.36
C ASP A 492 9.74 13.82 -9.23
N ILE A 493 10.93 13.52 -8.72
CA ILE A 493 11.65 14.43 -7.84
C ILE A 493 12.14 15.62 -8.65
N VAL A 494 11.86 16.81 -8.13
CA VAL A 494 12.35 18.06 -8.68
C VAL A 494 13.70 18.42 -8.03
N ARG A 495 14.73 18.62 -8.85
CA ARG A 495 16.12 18.90 -8.41
C ARG A 495 16.66 20.15 -9.09
N GLU A 496 17.49 20.90 -8.36
CA GLU A 496 18.18 22.09 -8.88
C GLU A 496 19.36 21.74 -9.80
N PRO A 497 19.63 22.55 -10.85
CA PRO A 497 18.77 23.61 -11.35
C PRO A 497 17.52 23.03 -12.02
N SER A 498 16.34 23.58 -11.69
CA SER A 498 15.07 23.08 -12.22
C SER A 498 14.33 24.15 -13.00
N GLU A 499 14.31 24.02 -14.33
CA GLU A 499 13.44 24.83 -15.20
C GLU A 499 11.97 24.77 -14.72
N TYR A 500 11.54 23.62 -14.20
CA TYR A 500 10.21 23.46 -13.61
C TYR A 500 9.97 24.37 -12.39
N LEU A 501 10.92 24.47 -11.45
CA LEU A 501 10.76 25.38 -10.29
C LEU A 501 10.85 26.84 -10.70
N ASP A 502 11.70 27.17 -11.67
CA ASP A 502 11.83 28.54 -12.18
C ASP A 502 10.54 29.00 -12.85
N ASP A 503 9.96 28.18 -13.71
CA ASP A 503 8.69 28.48 -14.39
C ASP A 503 7.52 28.52 -13.41
N LEU A 504 7.47 27.57 -12.47
CA LEU A 504 6.45 27.54 -11.43
C LEU A 504 6.54 28.79 -10.52
N SER A 505 7.76 29.19 -10.16
CA SER A 505 8.02 30.37 -9.33
C SER A 505 7.54 31.65 -10.02
N LYS A 506 7.84 31.81 -11.32
CA LYS A 506 7.37 32.94 -12.14
C LYS A 506 5.85 32.94 -12.26
N LYS A 507 5.25 31.78 -12.57
CA LYS A 507 3.80 31.64 -12.78
C LYS A 507 2.98 31.92 -11.52
N GLU A 508 3.45 31.45 -10.36
CA GLU A 508 2.71 31.50 -9.10
C GLU A 508 3.17 32.63 -8.16
N GLY A 509 4.16 33.42 -8.59
CA GLY A 509 4.75 34.51 -7.81
C GLY A 509 5.26 34.02 -6.46
N LEU A 510 6.10 32.97 -6.47
CA LEU A 510 6.63 32.34 -5.26
C LEU A 510 7.85 33.09 -4.74
N LYS A 511 8.03 33.12 -3.42
CA LYS A 511 9.24 33.67 -2.82
C LYS A 511 10.35 32.61 -2.83
N ARG A 512 11.61 33.04 -2.76
CA ARG A 512 12.77 32.14 -2.69
C ARG A 512 12.67 31.08 -1.57
N ASN A 513 12.08 31.43 -0.43
CA ASN A 513 11.86 30.48 0.66
C ASN A 513 10.78 29.44 0.37
N ASP A 514 9.81 29.76 -0.47
CA ASP A 514 8.77 28.82 -0.89
C ASP A 514 9.35 27.80 -1.87
N VAL A 515 10.16 28.28 -2.82
CA VAL A 515 10.90 27.42 -3.78
C VAL A 515 11.84 26.46 -3.05
N LYS A 516 12.59 26.93 -2.04
CA LYS A 516 13.45 26.06 -1.21
C LYS A 516 12.70 24.93 -0.49
N LYS A 517 11.42 25.11 -0.15
CA LYS A 517 10.61 24.04 0.48
C LYS A 517 10.16 22.97 -0.52
N MET A 518 10.16 23.31 -1.81
CA MET A 518 9.77 22.44 -2.93
C MET A 518 10.95 21.65 -3.48
N GLU A 519 12.19 22.00 -3.12
CA GLU A 519 13.39 21.30 -3.55
C GLU A 519 13.44 19.87 -2.99
N GLY A 520 13.77 18.89 -3.84
CA GLY A 520 13.87 17.49 -3.46
C GLY A 520 12.52 16.81 -3.20
N LYS A 521 11.42 17.50 -3.51
CA LYS A 521 10.04 16.99 -3.43
C LYS A 521 9.56 16.46 -4.78
N THR A 522 8.59 15.56 -4.75
CA THR A 522 7.89 15.15 -5.97
C THR A 522 7.01 16.28 -6.49
N LYS A 523 6.70 16.29 -7.80
CA LYS A 523 5.76 17.29 -8.35
C LYS A 523 4.38 17.22 -7.67
N GLU A 524 3.95 16.04 -7.25
CA GLU A 524 2.74 15.85 -6.45
C GLU A 524 2.83 16.51 -5.07
N GLU A 525 3.91 16.28 -4.33
CA GLU A 525 4.15 16.96 -3.04
C GLU A 525 4.22 18.48 -3.23
N ILE A 526 4.82 18.95 -4.33
CA ILE A 526 4.89 20.36 -4.68
C ILE A 526 3.50 20.94 -4.91
N ASN A 527 2.60 20.22 -5.59
CA ASN A 527 1.21 20.66 -5.77
C ASN A 527 0.49 20.84 -4.43
N VAL A 528 0.68 19.92 -3.49
CA VAL A 528 0.13 20.06 -2.13
C VAL A 528 0.70 21.29 -1.41
N ILE A 529 2.02 21.53 -1.53
CA ILE A 529 2.66 22.72 -0.95
C ILE A 529 2.11 23.99 -1.61
N LEU A 530 1.95 24.01 -2.93
CA LEU A 530 1.40 25.14 -3.67
C LEU A 530 -0.02 25.49 -3.22
N GLU A 531 -0.89 24.50 -3.07
CA GLU A 531 -2.25 24.70 -2.57
C GLU A 531 -2.25 25.30 -1.15
N SER A 532 -1.36 24.83 -0.28
CA SER A 532 -1.23 25.38 1.07
C SER A 532 -0.79 26.86 1.04
N ILE A 533 0.14 27.22 0.15
CA ILE A 533 0.61 28.60 -0.02
C ILE A 533 -0.50 29.49 -0.60
N LYS A 534 -1.24 28.99 -1.60
CA LYS A 534 -2.40 29.70 -2.18
C LYS A 534 -3.44 29.99 -1.10
N LYS A 535 -3.80 28.98 -0.30
CA LYS A 535 -4.75 29.11 0.81
C LYS A 535 -4.25 30.10 1.87
N GLU A 536 -2.96 30.11 2.18
CA GLU A 536 -2.38 31.09 3.11
C GLU A 536 -2.43 32.53 2.56
N LYS A 537 -2.08 32.72 1.27
CA LYS A 537 -2.17 34.02 0.57
C LYS A 537 -3.61 34.54 0.57
N GLU A 538 -4.59 33.69 0.27
CA GLU A 538 -6.01 34.03 0.33
C GLU A 538 -6.47 34.36 1.74
N THR A 539 -6.09 33.55 2.73
CA THR A 539 -6.43 33.80 4.14
C THR A 539 -5.91 35.17 4.60
N LYS A 540 -4.71 35.58 4.18
CA LYS A 540 -4.18 36.92 4.46
C LYS A 540 -4.99 38.03 3.80
N LYS A 541 -5.44 37.84 2.55
CA LYS A 541 -6.35 38.79 1.87
C LYS A 541 -7.68 38.92 2.61
N ILE A 542 -8.28 37.80 3.00
CA ILE A 542 -9.52 37.75 3.80
C ILE A 542 -9.35 38.51 5.11
N ILE A 543 -8.28 38.25 5.85
CA ILE A 543 -7.98 38.96 7.10
C ILE A 543 -7.90 40.47 6.86
N LYS A 544 -7.26 40.91 5.77
CA LYS A 544 -7.16 42.33 5.43
C LYS A 544 -8.51 42.96 5.09
N ILE A 545 -9.40 42.22 4.41
CA ILE A 545 -10.79 42.66 4.16
C ILE A 545 -11.54 42.85 5.49
N LEU A 546 -11.47 41.87 6.39
CA LEU A 546 -12.13 41.95 7.69
C LEU A 546 -11.53 43.06 8.58
N GLU A 547 -10.21 43.23 8.53
CA GLU A 547 -9.51 44.31 9.22
C GLU A 547 -9.97 45.69 8.73
N ASN A 548 -10.07 45.89 7.42
CA ASN A 548 -10.59 47.12 6.83
C ASN A 548 -12.05 47.37 7.27
N LEU A 549 -12.93 46.36 7.15
CA LEU A 549 -14.34 46.48 7.56
C LEU A 549 -14.47 46.86 9.04
N TYR A 550 -13.61 46.30 9.89
CA TYR A 550 -13.55 46.65 11.31
C TYR A 550 -13.13 48.12 11.53
N PHE A 551 -12.07 48.59 10.86
CA PHE A 551 -11.60 49.97 11.01
C PHE A 551 -12.55 51.01 10.40
N THR A 552 -13.29 50.66 9.33
CA THR A 552 -14.31 51.53 8.73
C THR A 552 -15.62 51.58 9.53
N GLY A 553 -15.78 50.74 10.56
CA GLY A 553 -17.01 50.68 11.36
C GLY A 553 -18.17 49.94 10.69
N GLU A 554 -17.94 49.19 9.60
CA GLU A 554 -18.96 48.45 8.86
C GLU A 554 -19.31 47.11 9.55
N ILE A 555 -19.77 47.18 10.81
CA ILE A 555 -19.91 46.03 11.73
C ILE A 555 -20.83 44.92 11.19
N LEU A 556 -21.93 45.27 10.51
CA LEU A 556 -22.86 44.27 9.95
C LEU A 556 -22.22 43.49 8.78
N LYS A 557 -21.54 44.20 7.86
CA LYS A 557 -20.81 43.55 6.75
C LYS A 557 -19.64 42.73 7.27
N LEU A 558 -18.93 43.22 8.28
CA LEU A 558 -17.86 42.48 8.95
C LEU A 558 -18.35 41.12 9.46
N LYS A 559 -19.50 41.10 10.15
CA LYS A 559 -20.12 39.86 10.66
C LYS A 559 -20.51 38.92 9.52
N GLN A 560 -21.17 39.44 8.48
CA GLN A 560 -21.61 38.65 7.33
C GLN A 560 -20.43 38.00 6.58
N GLU A 561 -19.41 38.80 6.25
CA GLU A 561 -18.22 38.32 5.53
C GLU A 561 -17.40 37.34 6.37
N ALA A 562 -17.21 37.60 7.67
CA ALA A 562 -16.51 36.66 8.55
C ALA A 562 -17.22 35.30 8.62
N ILE A 563 -18.55 35.28 8.73
CA ILE A 563 -19.35 34.03 8.71
C ILE A 563 -19.22 33.34 7.35
N ARG A 564 -19.31 34.10 6.25
CA ARG A 564 -19.18 33.58 4.88
C ARG A 564 -17.84 32.88 4.68
N PHE A 565 -16.73 33.49 5.09
CA PHE A 565 -15.39 32.88 4.95
C PHE A 565 -15.21 31.64 5.83
N ILE A 566 -15.75 31.65 7.06
CA ILE A 566 -15.74 30.45 7.91
C ILE A 566 -16.53 29.30 7.27
N LYS A 567 -17.73 29.58 6.72
CA LYS A 567 -18.54 28.59 5.99
C LYS A 567 -17.83 28.05 4.74
N ALA A 568 -17.03 28.88 4.08
CA ALA A 568 -16.18 28.48 2.96
C ALA A 568 -14.92 27.69 3.38
N GLY A 569 -14.73 27.42 4.68
CA GLY A 569 -13.63 26.59 5.19
C GLY A 569 -12.34 27.36 5.56
N TYR A 570 -12.38 28.70 5.59
CA TYR A 570 -11.26 29.54 6.04
C TYR A 570 -11.31 29.74 7.55
N ILE A 571 -10.65 28.85 8.30
CA ILE A 571 -10.59 28.90 9.76
C ILE A 571 -9.25 29.49 10.20
N HIS A 572 -9.29 30.70 10.78
CA HIS A 572 -8.10 31.38 11.28
C HIS A 572 -8.39 32.20 12.54
N LYS A 573 -7.44 32.27 13.49
CA LYS A 573 -7.61 32.98 14.78
C LYS A 573 -8.05 34.45 14.59
N LYS A 574 -7.46 35.16 13.63
CA LYS A 574 -7.85 36.55 13.31
C LYS A 574 -9.27 36.67 12.74
N ILE A 575 -9.72 35.71 11.92
CA ILE A 575 -11.10 35.74 11.38
C ILE A 575 -12.09 35.58 12.54
N ASN A 576 -11.85 34.64 13.45
CA ASN A 576 -12.66 34.46 14.66
C ASN A 576 -12.63 35.68 15.59
N TYR A 577 -11.47 36.33 15.71
CA TYR A 577 -11.34 37.58 16.46
C TYR A 577 -12.25 38.68 15.90
N TYR A 578 -12.22 38.91 14.59
CA TYR A 578 -13.06 39.93 13.96
C TYR A 578 -14.55 39.58 14.02
N LEU A 579 -14.93 38.31 13.89
CA LEU A 579 -16.31 37.89 14.08
C LEU A 579 -16.79 38.19 15.51
N LYS A 580 -15.98 37.88 16.52
CA LYS A 580 -16.32 38.17 17.92
C LYS A 580 -16.49 39.67 18.14
N LYS A 581 -15.55 40.48 17.64
CA LYS A 581 -15.66 41.94 17.69
C LYS A 581 -16.92 42.47 17.01
N ALA A 582 -17.32 41.89 15.88
CA ALA A 582 -18.54 42.27 15.19
C ALA A 582 -19.80 41.96 16.01
N ILE A 583 -19.82 40.82 16.70
CA ILE A 583 -20.92 40.42 17.60
C ILE A 583 -20.99 41.32 18.83
N ASP A 584 -19.84 41.60 19.46
CA ASP A 584 -19.77 42.45 20.66
C ASP A 584 -20.27 43.88 20.36
N ASN A 585 -19.93 44.41 19.18
CA ASN A 585 -20.31 45.76 18.75
C ASN A 585 -21.73 45.84 18.14
N GLU A 586 -22.41 44.70 17.92
CA GLU A 586 -23.74 44.66 17.31
C GLU A 586 -24.80 45.34 18.18
N LYS A 587 -24.66 45.30 19.51
CA LYS A 587 -25.57 45.99 20.44
C LYS A 587 -25.46 47.52 20.30
N GLY A 588 -24.24 48.05 20.25
CA GLY A 588 -23.99 49.48 20.05
C GLY A 588 -24.54 49.98 18.73
N TYR A 589 -24.30 49.24 17.64
CA TYR A 589 -24.82 49.58 16.32
C TYR A 589 -26.36 49.60 16.24
N LYS A 590 -27.04 48.65 16.90
CA LYS A 590 -28.51 48.63 16.97
C LYS A 590 -29.06 49.82 17.75
N ILE A 591 -28.36 50.25 18.80
CA ILE A 591 -28.72 51.44 19.58
C ILE A 591 -28.54 52.70 18.72
N ASP A 592 -27.41 52.85 18.03
CA ASP A 592 -27.15 54.00 17.15
C ASP A 592 -28.17 54.12 16.01
N GLN A 593 -28.57 52.99 15.38
CA GLN A 593 -29.65 53.01 14.38
C GLN A 593 -31.01 53.38 14.96
N LYS A 594 -31.32 52.89 16.17
CA LYS A 594 -32.56 53.25 16.86
C LYS A 594 -32.56 54.76 17.15
N ASN A 595 -31.46 55.30 17.65
CA ASN A 595 -31.29 56.73 17.91
C ASN A 595 -31.39 57.57 16.63
N GLN A 596 -30.72 57.18 15.53
CA GLN A 596 -30.85 57.89 14.25
C GLN A 596 -32.29 57.89 13.69
N ARG A 597 -33.01 56.77 13.83
CA ARG A 597 -34.44 56.71 13.44
C ARG A 597 -35.30 57.62 14.29
N ILE A 598 -35.03 57.65 15.60
CA ILE A 598 -35.72 58.54 16.54
C ILE A 598 -35.41 60.01 16.19
N ASP A 599 -34.15 60.37 15.96
CA ASP A 599 -33.75 61.74 15.57
C ASP A 599 -34.37 62.18 14.25
N SER A 600 -34.43 61.27 13.26
CA SER A 600 -35.07 61.54 11.97
C SER A 600 -36.58 61.76 12.14
N LYS A 601 -37.25 60.91 12.92
CA LYS A 601 -38.68 61.07 13.25
C LYS A 601 -38.92 62.35 14.04
N TYR A 602 -38.08 62.67 15.02
CA TYR A 602 -38.14 63.91 15.79
C TYR A 602 -38.06 65.13 14.88
N THR A 603 -37.14 65.14 13.92
CA THR A 603 -37.00 66.23 12.94
C THR A 603 -38.29 66.42 12.13
N VAL A 604 -38.90 65.33 11.64
CA VAL A 604 -40.16 65.38 10.90
C VAL A 604 -41.32 65.87 11.78
N LEU A 605 -41.42 65.36 13.02
CA LEU A 605 -42.46 65.77 13.97
C LEU A 605 -42.34 67.26 14.35
N MET A 606 -41.11 67.75 14.51
CA MET A 606 -40.86 69.17 14.77
C MET A 606 -41.25 70.07 13.60
N GLU A 607 -41.10 69.62 12.35
CA GLU A 607 -41.61 70.34 11.19
C GLU A 607 -43.13 70.38 11.14
N LEU A 608 -43.81 69.26 11.43
CA LEU A 608 -45.27 69.19 11.50
C LEU A 608 -45.83 70.07 12.64
N TYR A 609 -45.17 70.07 13.80
CA TYR A 609 -45.51 70.93 14.93
C TYR A 609 -45.41 72.42 14.56
N LYS A 610 -44.33 72.83 13.89
CA LYS A 610 -44.17 74.21 13.40
C LYS A 610 -45.22 74.63 12.38
N LYS A 611 -45.80 73.67 11.64
CA LYS A 611 -46.88 73.90 10.67
C LYS A 611 -48.28 73.88 11.31
N GLY A 612 -48.39 73.64 12.62
CA GLY A 612 -49.66 73.64 13.36
C GLY A 612 -50.45 72.33 13.30
N ASP A 613 -49.87 71.24 12.76
CA ASP A 613 -50.55 69.93 12.69
C ASP A 613 -50.38 69.12 13.98
N TYR A 614 -50.95 69.62 15.06
CA TYR A 614 -50.78 69.04 16.40
C TYR A 614 -51.44 67.67 16.55
N LYS A 615 -52.51 67.41 15.81
CA LYS A 615 -53.25 66.13 15.89
C LYS A 615 -52.41 64.98 15.36
N THR A 616 -51.78 65.17 14.19
CA THR A 616 -50.88 64.17 13.60
C THR A 616 -49.64 63.97 14.45
N VAL A 617 -49.07 65.05 15.01
CA VAL A 617 -47.90 64.94 15.92
C VAL A 617 -48.25 64.12 17.17
N MET A 618 -49.39 64.38 17.82
CA MET A 618 -49.80 63.64 19.02
C MET A 618 -50.02 62.16 18.74
N GLN A 619 -50.71 61.83 17.64
CA GLN A 619 -50.99 60.45 17.27
C GLN A 619 -49.71 59.67 16.95
N GLU A 620 -48.77 60.29 16.23
CA GLU A 620 -47.51 59.64 15.87
C GLU A 620 -46.56 59.48 17.07
N VAL A 621 -46.59 60.41 18.03
CA VAL A 621 -45.84 60.30 19.30
C VAL A 621 -46.42 59.20 20.18
N GLU A 622 -47.75 59.10 20.30
CA GLU A 622 -48.43 58.01 21.02
C GLU A 622 -48.07 56.65 20.43
N ASP A 623 -48.07 56.52 19.10
CA ASP A 623 -47.69 55.29 18.41
C ASP A 623 -46.22 54.91 18.63
N ILE A 624 -45.30 55.89 18.64
CA ILE A 624 -43.88 55.66 18.96
C ILE A 624 -43.71 55.17 20.40
N ILE A 625 -44.36 55.82 21.37
CA ILE A 625 -44.31 55.44 22.79
C ILE A 625 -44.89 54.04 22.99
N ALA A 626 -46.02 53.74 22.35
CA ALA A 626 -46.70 52.45 22.44
C ALA A 626 -45.87 51.30 21.83
N GLN A 627 -45.12 51.55 20.75
CA GLN A 627 -44.29 50.52 20.10
C GLN A 627 -42.91 50.33 20.75
N ASP A 628 -42.25 51.41 21.18
CA ASP A 628 -40.84 51.38 21.59
C ASP A 628 -40.61 51.41 23.12
N GLY A 629 -41.65 51.69 23.92
CA GLY A 629 -41.67 51.52 25.38
C GLY A 629 -40.75 52.45 26.20
N ASN A 630 -40.09 53.42 25.55
CA ASN A 630 -39.32 54.47 26.22
C ASN A 630 -39.97 55.82 25.95
N ILE A 631 -40.12 56.61 27.02
CA ILE A 631 -40.56 58.01 27.01
C ILE A 631 -39.47 58.90 26.42
#